data_AF-A0A7X7YY89-F1
#
_entry.id   AF-A0A7X7YY89-F1
#
_cell.length_a   1.000
_cell.length_b   1.000
_cell.length_c   1.000
_cell.angle_alpha   90.00
_cell.angle_beta   90.00
_cell.angle_gamma   90.00
#
_symmetry.space_group_name_H-M   'P 1'
#
loop_
_entity.id
_entity.type
_entity.pdbx_description
1 polymer ?
#
loop_
_entity_poly.entity_id
_entity_poly.type
_entity_poly.pdbx_seq_one_letter_code
_entity_poly.pdbx_strand_id
1 'polypeptide(L)'
;MATELTPLLRRKFEEYDHQEALAWLTSLDERVNWLNQTNNGAASSLNIEELFDLGHFDALIWKMRQHVCPVGRNSGDTPYATGEAIETWLSYMEDDLRDVIWSQQEATGQKSEGISRFTDTLRENDAVVTFNYDTLVERSISQADKPWQYGFKTENGQGTMVLKMHGSINWAIVPRGQVDNFGYPVLFRKEDQNTREATGEPAGETEYDYVLLHIPDNKLASRIKNRFLQMSNKQYGIGIAGLGRYKPLDAIPGSGRVWHNAGRALYQAKEIETVASLVQLIRCRRGPRAGCRG
;
A
#
# COMPACT_ATOMS: atom_id res chain seq x y z
N MET A 1 -2.43 14.99 1.91
CA MET A 1 -1.81 13.86 1.18
C MET A 1 -1.82 14.08 -0.33
N ALA A 2 -2.98 14.15 -1.01
CA ALA A 2 -3.02 14.37 -2.47
C ALA A 2 -2.27 15.62 -2.92
N THR A 3 -2.53 16.74 -2.23
CA THR A 3 -1.90 18.04 -2.43
C THR A 3 -0.39 18.07 -2.19
N GLU A 4 0.17 17.05 -1.52
CA GLU A 4 1.59 16.99 -1.19
C GLU A 4 2.39 16.14 -2.19
N LEU A 5 1.73 15.28 -2.96
CA LEU A 5 2.40 14.40 -3.92
C LEU A 5 2.67 15.07 -5.27
N THR A 6 1.72 15.86 -5.78
CA THR A 6 1.89 16.59 -7.04
C THR A 6 3.11 17.52 -7.03
N PRO A 7 3.38 18.32 -5.96
CA PRO A 7 4.58 19.15 -5.92
C PRO A 7 5.89 18.35 -5.88
N LEU A 8 5.89 17.17 -5.25
CA LEU A 8 7.07 16.29 -5.20
C LEU A 8 7.39 15.74 -6.59
N LEU A 9 6.37 15.28 -7.33
CA LEU A 9 6.57 14.88 -8.73
C LEU A 9 7.09 16.00 -9.59
N ARG A 10 6.46 17.18 -9.50
CA ARG A 10 6.81 18.32 -10.33
C ARG A 10 8.30 18.64 -10.17
N ARG A 11 8.77 18.68 -8.92
CA ARG A 11 10.20 18.86 -8.61
C ARG A 11 11.07 17.77 -9.24
N LYS A 12 10.68 16.51 -9.16
CA LYS A 12 11.43 15.43 -9.81
C LYS A 12 11.49 15.57 -11.32
N PHE A 13 10.37 15.84 -11.98
CA PHE A 13 10.35 16.01 -13.42
C PHE A 13 11.16 17.23 -13.87
N GLU A 14 11.19 18.30 -13.06
CA GLU A 14 12.10 19.44 -13.24
C GLU A 14 13.57 19.04 -13.06
N GLU A 15 13.90 18.28 -12.01
CA GLU A 15 15.28 17.81 -11.73
C GLU A 15 15.84 16.91 -12.84
N TYR A 16 15.00 16.10 -13.48
CA TYR A 16 15.40 15.19 -14.56
C TYR A 16 15.15 15.73 -15.97
N ASP A 17 14.70 16.99 -16.11
CA ASP A 17 14.37 17.62 -17.40
C ASP A 17 13.35 16.82 -18.24
N HIS A 18 12.37 16.19 -17.58
CA HIS A 18 11.33 15.40 -18.24
C HIS A 18 10.19 16.30 -18.75
N GLN A 19 10.45 17.03 -19.83
CA GLN A 19 9.51 18.02 -20.40
C GLN A 19 8.13 17.45 -20.73
N GLU A 20 8.04 16.22 -21.25
CA GLU A 20 6.75 15.58 -21.55
C GLU A 20 5.94 15.28 -20.28
N ALA A 21 6.61 14.80 -19.22
CA ALA A 21 5.97 14.53 -17.94
C ALA A 21 5.48 15.83 -17.29
N LEU A 22 6.25 16.93 -17.40
CA LEU A 22 5.85 18.25 -16.92
C LEU A 22 4.64 18.80 -17.68
N ALA A 23 4.59 18.62 -18.99
CA ALA A 23 3.45 19.03 -19.81
C ALA A 23 2.19 18.24 -19.44
N TRP A 24 2.31 16.92 -19.28
CA TRP A 24 1.20 16.08 -18.82
C TRP A 24 0.73 16.48 -17.42
N LEU A 25 1.64 16.64 -16.46
CA LEU A 25 1.30 17.00 -15.08
C LEU A 25 0.62 18.37 -14.99
N THR A 26 1.07 19.34 -15.81
CA THR A 26 0.42 20.66 -15.89
C THR A 26 -0.99 20.55 -16.46
N SER A 27 -1.20 19.74 -17.49
CA SER A 27 -2.54 19.46 -18.01
C SER A 27 -3.44 18.75 -17.00
N LEU A 28 -2.89 17.85 -16.18
CA LEU A 28 -3.61 17.21 -15.08
C LEU A 28 -4.02 18.24 -14.02
N ASP A 29 -3.11 19.12 -13.60
CA ASP A 29 -3.38 20.19 -12.63
C ASP A 29 -4.49 21.14 -13.12
N GLU A 30 -4.49 21.51 -14.40
CA GLU A 30 -5.56 22.32 -15.01
C GLU A 30 -6.92 21.62 -14.93
N ARG A 31 -6.99 20.31 -15.22
CA ARG A 31 -8.24 19.53 -15.10
C ARG A 31 -8.71 19.45 -13.65
N VAL A 32 -7.80 19.21 -12.71
CA VAL A 32 -8.11 19.18 -11.27
C VAL A 32 -8.67 20.53 -10.81
N ASN A 33 -8.03 21.63 -11.21
CA ASN A 33 -8.49 22.98 -10.89
C ASN A 33 -9.86 23.28 -11.50
N TRP A 34 -10.10 22.86 -12.74
CA TRP A 34 -11.40 22.99 -13.39
C TRP A 34 -12.50 22.23 -12.64
N LEU A 35 -12.25 20.97 -12.26
CA LEU A 35 -13.19 20.17 -11.44
C LEU A 35 -13.51 20.85 -10.11
N ASN A 36 -12.49 21.41 -9.43
CA ASN A 36 -12.68 22.11 -8.16
C ASN A 36 -13.53 23.39 -8.31
N GLN A 37 -13.42 24.11 -9.44
CA GLN A 37 -14.19 25.33 -9.69
C GLN A 37 -15.68 25.06 -9.95
N THR A 38 -16.03 23.91 -10.53
CA THR A 38 -17.42 23.56 -10.85
C THR A 38 -18.30 23.26 -9.63
N ASN A 39 -17.72 23.10 -8.43
CA ASN A 39 -18.42 22.74 -7.20
C ASN A 39 -18.98 23.93 -6.38
N ASN A 40 -19.50 24.98 -7.03
CA ASN A 40 -20.30 26.07 -6.42
C ASN A 40 -19.80 26.57 -5.04
N GLY A 41 -18.49 26.78 -4.88
CA GLY A 41 -17.89 27.37 -3.67
C GLY A 41 -17.56 26.40 -2.54
N ALA A 42 -17.88 25.11 -2.67
CA ALA A 42 -17.31 24.08 -1.80
C ALA A 42 -15.99 23.61 -2.44
N ALA A 43 -14.86 23.95 -1.82
CA ALA A 43 -13.55 23.44 -2.20
C ALA A 43 -13.47 21.93 -1.93
N SER A 44 -14.05 21.11 -2.81
CA SER A 44 -13.88 19.67 -2.77
C SER A 44 -12.53 19.34 -3.39
N SER A 45 -11.46 19.42 -2.59
CA SER A 45 -10.14 18.98 -3.04
C SER A 45 -10.19 17.49 -3.36
N LEU A 46 -9.86 17.11 -4.61
CA LEU A 46 -9.69 15.70 -4.96
C LEU A 46 -8.71 15.02 -3.99
N ASN A 47 -9.09 13.84 -3.53
CA ASN A 47 -8.20 13.00 -2.75
C ASN A 47 -7.19 12.29 -3.68
N ILE A 48 -6.19 11.63 -3.08
CA ILE A 48 -5.06 11.07 -3.84
C ILE A 48 -5.49 9.92 -4.76
N GLU A 49 -6.50 9.17 -4.34
CA GLU A 49 -7.05 8.06 -5.14
C GLU A 49 -7.74 8.60 -6.39
N GLU A 50 -8.52 9.68 -6.24
CA GLU A 50 -9.20 10.34 -7.38
C GLU A 50 -8.19 10.96 -8.35
N LEU A 51 -7.09 11.53 -7.85
CA LEU A 51 -6.02 12.04 -8.70
C LEU A 51 -5.38 10.93 -9.54
N PHE A 52 -5.13 9.76 -8.93
CA PHE A 52 -4.59 8.60 -9.61
C PHE A 52 -5.56 8.01 -10.63
N ASP A 53 -6.85 7.95 -10.30
CA ASP A 53 -7.89 7.51 -11.23
C ASP A 53 -7.93 8.40 -12.48
N LEU A 54 -7.79 9.72 -12.32
CA LEU A 54 -7.69 10.65 -13.45
C LEU A 54 -6.43 10.41 -14.29
N GLY A 55 -5.28 10.21 -13.65
CA GLY A 55 -4.03 9.91 -14.35
C GLY A 55 -4.09 8.59 -15.14
N HIS A 56 -4.64 7.52 -14.54
CA HIS A 56 -4.84 6.24 -15.23
C HIS A 56 -5.85 6.37 -16.37
N PHE A 57 -6.89 7.19 -16.20
CA PHE A 57 -7.83 7.47 -17.27
C PHE A 57 -7.13 8.16 -18.47
N ASP A 58 -6.21 9.08 -18.23
CA ASP A 58 -5.40 9.69 -19.29
C ASP A 58 -4.56 8.64 -20.03
N ALA A 59 -3.86 7.78 -19.29
CA ALA A 59 -3.07 6.68 -19.87
C ALA A 59 -3.96 5.78 -20.75
N LEU A 60 -5.15 5.43 -20.26
CA LEU A 60 -6.10 4.60 -21.01
C LEU A 60 -6.61 5.30 -22.26
N ILE A 61 -6.92 6.61 -22.21
CA ILE A 61 -7.30 7.39 -23.41
C ILE A 61 -6.20 7.31 -24.47
N TRP A 62 -4.94 7.49 -24.08
CA TRP A 62 -3.81 7.38 -25.00
C TRP A 62 -3.67 5.99 -25.60
N LYS A 63 -3.80 4.93 -24.79
CA LYS A 63 -3.81 3.55 -25.27
C LYS A 63 -4.99 3.26 -26.22
N MET A 64 -6.17 3.82 -25.96
CA MET A 64 -7.33 3.70 -26.86
C MET A 64 -7.13 4.42 -28.19
N ARG A 65 -6.47 5.59 -28.20
CA ARG A 65 -6.12 6.30 -29.44
C ARG A 65 -5.24 5.46 -30.37
N GLN A 66 -4.48 4.51 -29.84
CA GLN A 66 -3.73 3.57 -30.67
C GLN A 66 -4.63 2.79 -31.65
N HIS A 67 -5.89 2.51 -31.30
CA HIS A 67 -6.78 1.72 -32.14
C HIS A 67 -7.12 2.38 -33.48
N VAL A 68 -6.94 3.70 -33.58
CA VAL A 68 -7.14 4.48 -34.82
C VAL A 68 -5.82 4.87 -35.48
N CYS A 69 -4.68 4.46 -34.91
CA CYS A 69 -3.36 4.77 -35.43
C CYS A 69 -2.97 3.75 -36.52
N PRO A 70 -2.41 4.19 -37.66
CA PRO A 70 -2.06 3.28 -38.76
C PRO A 70 -0.80 2.45 -38.51
N VAL A 71 -0.06 2.73 -37.43
CA VAL A 71 1.17 2.00 -37.06
C VAL A 71 0.92 1.05 -35.89
N GLY A 72 1.77 0.02 -35.76
CA GLY A 72 1.71 -0.89 -34.62
C GLY A 72 2.14 -0.23 -33.31
N ARG A 73 1.70 -0.76 -32.16
CA ARG A 73 2.01 -0.27 -30.79
C ARG A 73 3.49 -0.01 -30.52
N ASN A 74 4.37 -0.81 -31.12
CA ASN A 74 5.80 -0.78 -30.87
C ASN A 74 6.58 0.04 -31.91
N SER A 75 5.90 0.84 -32.73
CA SER A 75 6.51 1.58 -33.86
C SER A 75 7.12 2.92 -33.44
N GLY A 76 7.87 2.94 -32.32
CA GLY A 76 8.45 4.16 -31.74
C GLY A 76 7.42 5.01 -31.01
N ASP A 77 7.40 6.32 -31.31
CA ASP A 77 6.54 7.31 -30.66
C ASP A 77 5.08 7.13 -31.11
N THR A 78 4.36 6.31 -30.35
CA THR A 78 2.95 6.00 -30.59
C THR A 78 2.09 6.45 -29.42
N PRO A 79 0.77 6.65 -29.63
CA PRO A 79 -0.17 6.88 -28.53
C PRO A 79 -0.07 5.82 -27.43
N TYR A 80 0.19 4.55 -27.80
CA TYR A 80 0.40 3.48 -26.82
C TYR A 80 1.64 3.75 -25.95
N ALA A 81 2.77 4.11 -26.56
CA ALA A 81 4.00 4.44 -25.84
C ALA A 81 3.82 5.63 -24.89
N THR A 82 3.07 6.67 -25.30
CA THR A 82 2.69 7.78 -24.41
C THR A 82 1.85 7.29 -23.21
N GLY A 83 0.90 6.38 -23.44
CA GLY A 83 0.13 5.79 -22.34
C GLY A 83 0.99 5.00 -21.34
N GLU A 84 1.94 4.22 -21.82
CA GLU A 84 2.92 3.51 -20.98
C GLU A 84 3.85 4.48 -20.22
N ALA A 85 4.23 5.59 -20.86
CA ALA A 85 5.02 6.64 -20.22
C ALA A 85 4.24 7.29 -19.06
N ILE A 86 2.94 7.59 -19.25
CA ILE A 86 2.08 8.11 -18.17
C ILE A 86 1.98 7.11 -17.01
N GLU A 87 1.77 5.82 -17.28
CA GLU A 87 1.78 4.79 -16.23
C GLU A 87 3.12 4.71 -15.50
N THR A 88 4.23 4.85 -16.22
CA THR A 88 5.57 4.93 -15.63
C THR A 88 5.69 6.15 -14.71
N TRP A 89 5.20 7.31 -15.13
CA TRP A 89 5.21 8.53 -14.31
C TRP A 89 4.32 8.42 -13.07
N LEU A 90 3.16 7.77 -13.19
CA LEU A 90 2.29 7.44 -12.05
C LEU A 90 2.99 6.49 -11.08
N SER A 91 3.77 5.51 -11.56
CA SER A 91 4.55 4.64 -10.68
C SER A 91 5.56 5.41 -9.82
N TYR A 92 6.14 6.51 -10.35
CA TYR A 92 7.01 7.38 -9.57
C TYR A 92 6.27 8.10 -8.44
N MET A 93 4.99 8.45 -8.63
CA MET A 93 4.15 8.99 -7.55
C MET A 93 3.92 7.97 -6.44
N GLU A 94 3.66 6.71 -6.79
CA GLU A 94 3.45 5.65 -5.81
C GLU A 94 4.72 5.37 -5.00
N ASP A 95 5.88 5.49 -5.63
CA ASP A 95 7.16 5.40 -4.94
C ASP A 95 7.35 6.56 -3.94
N ASP A 96 6.92 7.77 -4.28
CA ASP A 96 7.03 8.96 -3.41
C ASP A 96 5.93 9.06 -2.35
N LEU A 97 4.80 8.39 -2.57
CA LEU A 97 3.77 8.21 -1.56
C LEU A 97 4.39 7.69 -0.25
N ARG A 98 5.40 6.84 -0.34
CA ARG A 98 6.10 6.27 0.82
C ARG A 98 6.80 7.36 1.64
N ASP A 99 7.44 8.32 0.99
CA ASP A 99 8.09 9.45 1.67
C ASP A 99 7.06 10.37 2.32
N VAL A 100 5.94 10.61 1.64
CA VAL A 100 4.83 11.43 2.17
C VAL A 100 4.19 10.77 3.38
N ILE A 101 3.82 9.49 3.28
CA ILE A 101 3.24 8.74 4.41
C ILE A 101 4.21 8.76 5.58
N TRP A 102 5.49 8.47 5.35
CA TRP A 102 6.50 8.49 6.41
C TRP A 102 6.64 9.87 7.04
N SER A 103 6.77 10.92 6.24
CA SER A 103 6.90 12.29 6.73
C SER A 103 5.68 12.74 7.53
N GLN A 104 4.48 12.41 7.06
CA GLN A 104 3.22 12.68 7.74
C GLN A 104 3.09 11.90 9.05
N GLN A 105 3.48 10.63 9.04
CA GLN A 105 3.52 9.79 10.23
C GLN A 105 4.47 10.37 11.30
N GLU A 106 5.67 10.79 10.90
CA GLU A 106 6.65 11.39 11.81
C GLU A 106 6.19 12.77 12.29
N ALA A 107 5.59 13.59 11.42
CA ALA A 107 5.04 14.90 11.77
C ALA A 107 3.85 14.81 12.72
N THR A 108 3.01 13.78 12.56
CA THR A 108 1.90 13.48 13.49
C THR A 108 2.44 13.11 14.88
N GLY A 109 3.66 12.55 14.95
CA GLY A 109 4.36 12.22 16.18
C GLY A 109 3.56 11.30 17.12
N GLN A 110 3.94 11.27 18.40
CA GLN A 110 3.19 10.60 19.49
C GLN A 110 1.84 11.28 19.82
N LYS A 111 1.39 12.26 19.02
CA LYS A 111 0.28 13.18 19.36
C LYS A 111 -1.04 12.84 18.68
N SER A 112 -1.26 11.61 18.25
CA SER A 112 -2.63 11.20 17.90
C SER A 112 -3.34 10.71 19.16
N GLU A 113 -3.79 11.65 20.01
CA GLU A 113 -4.62 11.31 21.18
C GLU A 113 -5.82 10.44 20.80
N GLY A 114 -6.36 10.63 19.60
CA GLY A 114 -7.45 9.80 19.07
C GLY A 114 -7.04 8.34 18.86
N ILE A 115 -5.89 8.10 18.21
CA ILE A 115 -5.37 6.74 18.00
C ILE A 115 -4.97 6.13 19.35
N SER A 116 -4.30 6.87 20.23
CA SER A 116 -3.94 6.38 21.58
C SER A 116 -5.17 5.95 22.37
N ARG A 117 -6.17 6.85 22.50
CA ARG A 117 -7.45 6.53 23.16
C ARG A 117 -8.13 5.32 22.54
N PHE A 118 -8.13 5.21 21.20
CA PHE A 118 -8.66 4.03 20.53
C PHE A 118 -7.91 2.77 20.94
N THR A 119 -6.57 2.77 20.87
CA THR A 119 -5.74 1.61 21.20
C THR A 119 -5.82 1.21 22.67
N ASP A 120 -6.04 2.16 23.58
CA ASP A 120 -6.25 1.89 25.01
C ASP A 120 -7.49 1.04 25.26
N THR A 121 -8.53 1.18 24.43
CA THR A 121 -9.76 0.37 24.56
C THR A 121 -9.62 -1.03 23.98
N LEU A 122 -8.61 -1.30 23.14
CA LEU A 122 -8.44 -2.59 22.47
C LEU A 122 -8.11 -3.72 23.45
N ARG A 123 -8.72 -4.87 23.20
CA ARG A 123 -8.51 -6.14 23.92
C ARG A 123 -7.79 -7.13 23.03
N GLU A 124 -7.17 -8.13 23.64
CA GLU A 124 -6.34 -9.13 22.93
C GLU A 124 -7.09 -9.87 21.80
N ASN A 125 -8.40 -10.08 21.96
CA ASN A 125 -9.24 -10.77 20.97
C ASN A 125 -9.89 -9.85 19.93
N ASP A 126 -9.62 -8.55 19.99
CA ASP A 126 -10.13 -7.60 19.01
C ASP A 126 -9.35 -7.72 17.69
N ALA A 127 -9.99 -7.32 16.60
CA ALA A 127 -9.32 -7.09 15.33
C ALA A 127 -9.51 -5.63 14.92
N VAL A 128 -8.46 -5.02 14.42
CA VAL A 128 -8.46 -3.72 13.76
C VAL A 128 -8.32 -3.97 12.27
N VAL A 129 -9.34 -3.62 11.49
CA VAL A 129 -9.26 -3.59 10.02
C VAL A 129 -8.95 -2.15 9.60
N THR A 130 -7.91 -1.97 8.80
CA THR A 130 -7.51 -0.64 8.33
C THR A 130 -7.06 -0.64 6.88
N PHE A 131 -7.37 0.44 6.19
CA PHE A 131 -6.97 0.69 4.81
C PHE A 131 -5.75 1.62 4.70
N ASN A 132 -5.22 2.04 5.85
CA ASN A 132 -4.07 2.94 5.92
C ASN A 132 -2.75 2.21 5.71
N TYR A 133 -1.85 2.86 4.98
CA TYR A 133 -0.49 2.39 4.73
C TYR A 133 0.49 2.69 5.88
N ASP A 134 0.22 3.72 6.68
CA ASP A 134 1.04 4.13 7.84
C ASP A 134 1.08 3.04 8.93
N THR A 135 1.93 3.23 9.94
CA THR A 135 2.10 2.31 11.08
C THR A 135 1.63 2.93 12.41
N LEU A 136 0.80 3.98 12.37
CA LEU A 136 0.42 4.73 13.57
C LEU A 136 -0.35 3.88 14.59
N VAL A 137 -1.25 3.01 14.12
CA VAL A 137 -1.99 2.09 14.98
C VAL A 137 -1.05 1.10 15.66
N GLU A 138 -0.15 0.47 14.90
CA GLU A 138 0.81 -0.51 15.41
C GLU A 138 1.77 0.10 16.42
N ARG A 139 2.29 1.31 16.13
CA ARG A 139 3.11 2.08 17.05
C ARG A 139 2.37 2.36 18.35
N SER A 140 1.12 2.82 18.27
CA SER A 140 0.32 3.15 19.44
C SER A 140 -0.01 1.91 20.28
N ILE A 141 -0.34 0.77 19.66
CA ILE A 141 -0.56 -0.49 20.39
C ILE A 141 0.75 -0.94 21.08
N SER A 142 1.89 -0.83 20.39
CA SER A 142 3.19 -1.19 20.93
C SER A 142 3.61 -0.29 22.10
N GLN A 143 3.33 1.02 22.02
CA GLN A 143 3.59 1.98 23.10
C GLN A 143 2.73 1.74 24.34
N ALA A 144 1.56 1.11 24.18
CA ALA A 144 0.71 0.66 25.27
C ALA A 144 1.12 -0.72 25.83
N ASP A 145 2.28 -1.25 25.41
CA ASP A 145 2.80 -2.59 25.77
C ASP A 145 1.80 -3.73 25.54
N LYS A 146 0.93 -3.58 24.53
CA LYS A 146 -0.07 -4.61 24.17
C LYS A 146 0.46 -5.51 23.04
N PRO A 147 0.28 -6.83 23.13
CA PRO A 147 0.63 -7.73 22.05
C PRO A 147 -0.27 -7.50 20.84
N TRP A 148 0.30 -7.57 19.63
CA TRP A 148 -0.43 -7.48 18.38
C TRP A 148 0.28 -8.22 17.24
N GLN A 149 -0.43 -8.45 16.14
CA GLN A 149 0.11 -9.07 14.93
C GLN A 149 -0.62 -8.64 13.66
N TYR A 150 0.01 -8.79 12.49
CA TYR A 150 -0.61 -8.48 11.19
C TYR A 150 -1.67 -9.49 10.69
N GLY A 151 -2.03 -10.47 11.51
CA GLY A 151 -3.05 -11.46 11.16
C GLY A 151 -2.62 -12.50 10.13
N PHE A 152 -1.31 -12.69 9.91
CA PHE A 152 -0.81 -13.78 9.07
C PHE A 152 -0.75 -15.14 9.81
N LYS A 153 -0.77 -15.16 11.15
CA LYS A 153 -0.68 -16.41 11.92
C LYS A 153 -2.08 -16.95 12.25
N THR A 154 -2.35 -18.22 11.90
CA THR A 154 -3.66 -18.85 12.15
C THR A 154 -3.80 -19.51 13.52
N GLU A 155 -2.73 -20.05 14.10
CA GLU A 155 -2.87 -20.97 15.25
C GLU A 155 -2.19 -20.53 16.55
N ASN A 156 -1.22 -19.61 16.54
CA ASN A 156 -0.52 -19.16 17.76
C ASN A 156 -0.26 -17.64 17.77
N GLY A 157 -0.99 -16.87 16.98
CA GLY A 157 -0.90 -15.42 17.02
C GLY A 157 -1.62 -14.89 18.25
N GLN A 158 -0.85 -14.51 19.29
CA GLN A 158 -1.37 -13.79 20.45
C GLN A 158 -1.48 -12.29 20.13
N GLY A 159 -2.38 -11.60 20.82
CA GLY A 159 -2.58 -10.17 20.65
C GLY A 159 -3.60 -9.75 19.59
N THR A 160 -3.88 -8.45 19.60
CA THR A 160 -4.81 -7.79 18.69
C THR A 160 -4.36 -7.96 17.24
N MET A 161 -5.25 -8.37 16.35
CA MET A 161 -4.92 -8.42 14.92
C MET A 161 -5.04 -7.03 14.30
N VAL A 162 -4.01 -6.57 13.59
CA VAL A 162 -4.03 -5.36 12.76
C VAL A 162 -3.99 -5.78 11.30
N LEU A 163 -5.13 -5.75 10.64
CA LEU A 163 -5.35 -6.24 9.29
C LEU A 163 -5.24 -5.09 8.29
N LYS A 164 -4.10 -5.01 7.62
CA LYS A 164 -3.73 -3.97 6.64
C LYS A 164 -4.23 -4.34 5.25
N MET A 165 -5.39 -3.82 4.87
CA MET A 165 -6.11 -4.25 3.67
C MET A 165 -5.38 -3.88 2.37
N HIS A 166 -4.63 -2.77 2.36
CA HIS A 166 -3.85 -2.32 1.20
C HIS A 166 -2.34 -2.57 1.37
N GLY A 167 -1.93 -3.20 2.47
CA GLY A 167 -0.52 -3.32 2.84
C GLY A 167 -0.02 -2.17 3.71
N SER A 168 1.30 -2.06 3.86
CA SER A 168 1.92 -1.07 4.74
C SER A 168 3.32 -0.66 4.28
N ILE A 169 3.72 0.58 4.62
CA ILE A 169 5.05 1.11 4.29
C ILE A 169 6.18 0.35 4.97
N ASN A 170 5.90 -0.40 6.04
CA ASN A 170 6.88 -1.22 6.75
C ASN A 170 6.89 -2.68 6.28
N TRP A 171 6.28 -3.00 5.14
CA TRP A 171 6.35 -4.32 4.53
C TRP A 171 7.36 -4.33 3.37
N ALA A 172 8.15 -5.38 3.26
CA ALA A 172 9.06 -5.59 2.13
C ALA A 172 8.69 -6.87 1.38
N ILE A 173 8.49 -6.76 0.07
CA ILE A 173 8.30 -7.87 -0.87
C ILE A 173 9.67 -8.26 -1.40
N VAL A 174 10.13 -9.45 -1.05
CA VAL A 174 11.52 -9.89 -1.30
C VAL A 174 11.53 -11.22 -2.06
N PRO A 175 12.33 -11.38 -3.12
CA PRO A 175 12.52 -12.66 -3.78
C PRO A 175 12.98 -13.72 -2.79
N ARG A 176 12.41 -14.93 -2.87
CA ARG A 176 12.64 -16.00 -1.90
C ARG A 176 14.11 -16.37 -1.72
N GLY A 177 14.92 -16.25 -2.76
CA GLY A 177 16.37 -16.50 -2.72
C GLY A 177 17.20 -15.40 -2.03
N GLN A 178 16.59 -14.27 -1.63
CA GLN A 178 17.30 -13.12 -1.06
C GLN A 178 16.92 -12.81 0.39
N VAL A 179 16.08 -13.63 1.04
CA VAL A 179 15.54 -13.35 2.39
C VAL A 179 16.63 -13.06 3.42
N ASP A 180 17.69 -13.88 3.41
CA ASP A 180 18.78 -13.79 4.38
C ASP A 180 19.59 -12.48 4.24
N ASN A 181 19.49 -11.79 3.09
CA ASN A 181 20.18 -10.52 2.85
C ASN A 181 19.55 -9.32 3.58
N PHE A 182 18.39 -9.49 4.21
CA PHE A 182 17.64 -8.40 4.85
C PHE A 182 17.63 -8.50 6.38
N GLY A 183 17.66 -9.70 6.96
CA GLY A 183 17.62 -9.89 8.41
C GLY A 183 16.31 -9.39 9.07
N TYR A 184 15.23 -9.32 8.29
CA TYR A 184 13.92 -8.86 8.75
C TYR A 184 13.02 -10.05 9.11
N PRO A 185 12.13 -9.93 10.12
CA PRO A 185 11.16 -10.98 10.43
C PRO A 185 10.26 -11.30 9.23
N VAL A 186 10.02 -12.59 8.97
CA VAL A 186 9.06 -13.03 7.94
C VAL A 186 7.63 -12.79 8.43
N LEU A 187 6.85 -12.05 7.64
CA LEU A 187 5.41 -11.88 7.85
C LEU A 187 4.63 -12.99 7.19
N PHE A 188 4.96 -13.28 5.92
CA PHE A 188 4.25 -14.26 5.12
C PHE A 188 5.19 -14.94 4.13
N ARG A 189 5.02 -16.27 4.00
CA ARG A 189 5.61 -17.12 2.98
C ARG A 189 4.59 -18.22 2.68
N LYS A 190 4.22 -18.40 1.41
CA LYS A 190 3.38 -19.53 0.97
C LYS A 190 4.31 -20.73 0.74
N GLU A 191 4.01 -21.86 1.38
CA GLU A 191 4.74 -23.09 1.08
C GLU A 191 4.40 -23.55 -0.33
N ASP A 192 5.41 -23.85 -1.13
CA ASP A 192 5.22 -24.41 -2.46
C ASP A 192 5.25 -25.93 -2.36
N GLN A 193 4.08 -26.56 -2.46
CA GLN A 193 3.96 -28.02 -2.39
C GLN A 193 4.53 -28.72 -3.62
N ASN A 194 4.71 -28.00 -4.74
CA ASN A 194 5.24 -28.52 -6.00
C ASN A 194 6.78 -28.60 -5.98
N THR A 195 7.45 -27.77 -5.17
CA THR A 195 8.93 -27.81 -5.01
C THR A 195 9.46 -29.01 -4.21
N ARG A 196 8.59 -29.94 -3.78
CA ARG A 196 9.02 -31.19 -3.15
C ARG A 196 9.77 -32.13 -4.11
N GLU A 197 9.64 -31.90 -5.42
CA GLU A 197 10.44 -32.56 -6.45
C GLU A 197 11.55 -31.59 -6.90
N ALA A 198 12.81 -31.97 -6.69
CA ALA A 198 14.00 -31.11 -6.74
C ALA A 198 14.33 -30.43 -8.09
N THR A 199 13.43 -30.52 -9.08
CA THR A 199 13.59 -29.99 -10.44
C THR A 199 12.42 -29.12 -10.91
N GLY A 200 11.41 -28.87 -10.07
CA GLY A 200 10.30 -28.00 -10.42
C GLY A 200 10.73 -26.53 -10.47
N GLU A 201 10.66 -25.91 -11.65
CA GLU A 201 10.70 -24.45 -11.75
C GLU A 201 9.54 -23.87 -10.91
N PRO A 202 9.71 -22.69 -10.29
CA PRO A 202 8.63 -22.04 -9.56
C PRO A 202 7.41 -21.90 -10.46
N ALA A 203 6.20 -22.03 -9.92
CA ALA A 203 4.97 -21.93 -10.70
C ALA A 203 4.74 -20.54 -11.35
N GLY A 204 5.64 -19.57 -11.13
CA GLY A 204 5.56 -18.20 -11.63
C GLY A 204 4.49 -17.37 -10.93
N GLU A 205 3.94 -17.85 -9.81
CA GLU A 205 3.01 -17.07 -8.99
C GLU A 205 3.78 -16.22 -7.97
N THR A 206 3.37 -14.97 -7.81
CA THR A 206 3.94 -13.98 -6.88
C THR A 206 4.15 -14.55 -5.47
N GLU A 207 3.22 -15.32 -4.93
CA GLU A 207 3.31 -15.87 -3.57
C GLU A 207 4.34 -17.00 -3.41
N TYR A 208 4.74 -17.65 -4.50
CA TYR A 208 5.82 -18.63 -4.48
C TYR A 208 7.18 -17.96 -4.70
N ASP A 209 7.24 -16.97 -5.58
CA ASP A 209 8.50 -16.30 -5.93
C ASP A 209 8.97 -15.31 -4.86
N TYR A 210 8.02 -14.72 -4.12
CA TYR A 210 8.29 -13.69 -3.14
C TYR A 210 7.87 -14.08 -1.73
N VAL A 211 8.50 -13.44 -0.76
CA VAL A 211 8.11 -13.44 0.65
C VAL A 211 7.80 -12.03 1.09
N LEU A 212 6.96 -11.91 2.12
CA LEU A 212 6.69 -10.66 2.78
C LEU A 212 7.46 -10.59 4.09
N LEU A 213 8.27 -9.55 4.27
CA LEU A 213 9.05 -9.29 5.48
C LEU A 213 8.56 -8.03 6.19
N HIS A 214 8.73 -7.99 7.52
CA HIS A 214 8.46 -6.83 8.36
C HIS A 214 9.72 -5.99 8.53
N ILE A 215 9.72 -4.76 8.02
CA ILE A 215 10.78 -3.79 8.27
C ILE A 215 10.57 -3.20 9.67
N PRO A 216 11.48 -3.40 10.63
CA PRO A 216 11.34 -2.80 11.96
C PRO A 216 11.33 -1.28 11.89
N ASP A 217 10.57 -0.62 12.77
CA ASP A 217 10.41 0.83 12.79
C ASP A 217 11.73 1.61 12.83
N ASN A 218 12.72 1.12 13.60
CA ASN A 218 14.04 1.75 13.69
C ASN A 218 14.90 1.61 12.41
N LYS A 219 14.47 0.79 11.44
CA LYS A 219 15.08 0.64 10.12
C LYS A 219 14.28 1.32 9.01
N LEU A 220 13.01 1.67 9.26
CA LEU A 220 12.09 2.15 8.24
C LEU A 220 12.54 3.46 7.58
N ALA A 221 12.94 4.47 8.36
CA ALA A 221 13.48 5.73 7.82
C ALA A 221 14.68 5.50 6.90
N SER A 222 15.67 4.73 7.35
CA SER A 222 16.87 4.42 6.57
C SER A 222 16.51 3.67 5.30
N ARG A 223 15.52 2.77 5.38
CA ARG A 223 15.05 1.96 4.26
C ARG A 223 14.36 2.82 3.20
N ILE A 224 13.45 3.70 3.60
CA ILE A 224 12.75 4.61 2.70
C ILE A 224 13.75 5.55 2.00
N LYS A 225 14.70 6.12 2.76
CA LYS A 225 15.73 7.03 2.23
C LYS A 225 16.69 6.36 1.24
N ASN A 226 17.07 5.11 1.48
CA ASN A 226 18.09 4.40 0.69
C ASN A 226 17.50 3.48 -0.40
N ARG A 227 16.19 3.56 -0.68
CA ARG A 227 15.50 2.62 -1.57
C ARG A 227 16.13 2.51 -2.96
N PHE A 228 16.50 3.61 -3.59
CA PHE A 228 17.08 3.61 -4.94
C PHE A 228 18.42 2.86 -4.99
N LEU A 229 19.28 3.05 -3.99
CA LEU A 229 20.56 2.34 -3.87
C LEU A 229 20.37 0.84 -3.61
N GLN A 230 19.23 0.47 -3.01
CA GLN A 230 18.95 -0.89 -2.64
C GLN A 230 18.20 -1.64 -3.74
N MET A 231 17.37 -0.98 -4.55
CA MET A 231 16.68 -1.58 -5.71
C MET A 231 17.65 -2.05 -6.79
N SER A 232 18.76 -1.36 -7.00
CA SER A 232 19.78 -1.76 -7.99
C SER A 232 20.61 -2.99 -7.59
N ASN A 233 20.63 -3.35 -6.30
CA ASN A 233 21.47 -4.43 -5.76
C ASN A 233 20.68 -5.58 -5.12
N LYS A 234 19.45 -5.31 -4.66
CA LYS A 234 18.55 -6.24 -3.99
C LYS A 234 17.17 -5.92 -4.56
N GLN A 235 16.72 -6.66 -5.56
CA GLN A 235 15.40 -6.45 -6.17
C GLN A 235 14.33 -6.70 -5.10
N TYR A 236 13.77 -5.67 -4.47
CA TYR A 236 12.65 -5.81 -3.53
C TYR A 236 11.68 -4.64 -3.73
N GLY A 237 10.39 -4.90 -3.46
CA GLY A 237 9.33 -3.89 -3.43
C GLY A 237 8.93 -3.54 -2.00
N ILE A 238 8.28 -2.39 -1.81
CA ILE A 238 7.55 -2.10 -0.57
C ILE A 238 6.13 -2.64 -0.71
N GLY A 239 5.63 -3.30 0.33
CA GLY A 239 4.33 -3.99 0.32
C GLY A 239 3.14 -3.05 0.48
N ILE A 240 2.99 -2.10 -0.44
CA ILE A 240 1.79 -1.26 -0.61
C ILE A 240 1.10 -1.59 -1.93
N ALA A 241 -0.22 -1.55 -1.96
CA ALA A 241 -1.01 -1.97 -3.12
C ALA A 241 -1.22 -0.85 -4.17
N GLY A 242 -0.35 0.17 -4.18
CA GLY A 242 -0.48 1.32 -5.09
C GLY A 242 -1.60 2.30 -4.73
N LEU A 243 -1.95 3.17 -5.66
CA LEU A 243 -3.01 4.17 -5.54
C LEU A 243 -4.05 3.99 -6.65
N GLY A 244 -5.16 4.72 -6.54
CA GLY A 244 -6.32 4.61 -7.42
C GLY A 244 -7.31 3.53 -6.99
N ARG A 245 -8.44 3.46 -7.69
CA ARG A 245 -9.54 2.52 -7.42
C ARG A 245 -9.17 1.07 -7.70
N TYR A 246 -8.24 0.84 -8.63
CA TYR A 246 -7.79 -0.49 -9.03
C TYR A 246 -6.44 -0.82 -8.41
N LYS A 247 -6.47 -1.17 -7.12
CA LYS A 247 -5.27 -1.61 -6.39
C LYS A 247 -4.94 -3.06 -6.73
N PRO A 248 -3.74 -3.41 -7.22
CA PRO A 248 -3.30 -4.78 -7.43
C PRO A 248 -3.01 -5.48 -6.09
N LEU A 249 -4.05 -5.77 -5.31
CA LEU A 249 -3.93 -6.38 -3.99
C LEU A 249 -3.24 -7.75 -4.06
N ASP A 250 -3.41 -8.46 -5.17
CA ASP A 250 -2.77 -9.74 -5.50
C ASP A 250 -1.26 -9.64 -5.72
N ALA A 251 -0.73 -8.44 -5.99
CA ALA A 251 0.72 -8.23 -6.11
C ALA A 251 1.46 -8.26 -4.76
N ILE A 252 0.76 -8.22 -3.63
CA ILE A 252 1.36 -8.33 -2.29
C ILE A 252 1.25 -9.77 -1.78
N PRO A 253 2.36 -10.49 -1.57
CA PRO A 253 2.32 -11.83 -1.02
C PRO A 253 1.55 -11.89 0.31
N GLY A 254 0.53 -12.74 0.35
CA GLY A 254 -0.28 -12.97 1.56
C GLY A 254 -1.45 -12.02 1.75
N SER A 255 -1.68 -11.07 0.85
CA SER A 255 -2.86 -10.18 0.88
C SER A 255 -4.17 -10.95 1.00
N GLY A 256 -4.34 -12.02 0.22
CA GLY A 256 -5.53 -12.89 0.29
C GLY A 256 -5.79 -13.44 1.69
N ARG A 257 -4.74 -13.72 2.48
CA ARG A 257 -4.88 -14.18 3.88
C ARG A 257 -5.34 -13.05 4.80
N VAL A 258 -4.82 -11.83 4.63
CA VAL A 258 -5.25 -10.64 5.38
C VAL A 258 -6.73 -10.36 5.11
N TRP A 259 -7.12 -10.35 3.84
CA TRP A 259 -8.51 -10.14 3.41
C TRP A 259 -9.46 -11.22 3.94
N HIS A 260 -9.08 -12.49 3.82
CA HIS A 260 -9.85 -13.59 4.39
C HIS A 260 -10.04 -13.43 5.91
N ASN A 261 -8.97 -13.05 6.64
CA ASN A 261 -9.02 -12.86 8.08
C ASN A 261 -9.86 -11.64 8.49
N ALA A 262 -9.87 -10.57 7.69
CA ALA A 262 -10.73 -9.42 7.88
C ALA A 262 -12.20 -9.80 7.71
N GLY A 263 -12.55 -10.50 6.62
CA GLY A 263 -13.91 -11.01 6.41
C GLY A 263 -14.38 -11.89 7.56
N ARG A 264 -13.52 -12.80 8.04
CA ARG A 264 -13.79 -13.62 9.22
C ARG A 264 -13.96 -12.79 10.50
N ALA A 265 -13.11 -11.78 10.73
CA ALA A 265 -13.20 -10.91 11.90
C ALA A 265 -14.52 -10.11 11.92
N LEU A 266 -14.92 -9.55 10.77
CA LEU A 266 -16.18 -8.84 10.60
C LEU A 266 -17.38 -9.76 10.81
N TYR A 267 -17.36 -10.96 10.21
CA TYR A 267 -18.44 -11.93 10.37
C TYR A 267 -18.63 -12.42 11.82
N GLN A 268 -17.53 -12.54 12.56
CA GLN A 268 -17.54 -13.01 13.96
C GLN A 268 -17.67 -11.86 14.98
N ALA A 269 -17.74 -10.62 14.52
CA ALA A 269 -17.82 -9.45 15.39
C ALA A 269 -19.17 -9.43 16.11
N LYS A 270 -19.15 -9.26 17.43
CA LYS A 270 -20.34 -8.91 18.21
C LYS A 270 -20.68 -7.43 18.13
N GLU A 271 -19.63 -6.63 17.92
CA GLU A 271 -19.68 -5.18 17.89
C GLU A 271 -18.67 -4.70 16.86
N ILE A 272 -19.10 -3.72 16.07
CA ILE A 272 -18.32 -3.06 15.04
C ILE A 272 -18.30 -1.57 15.39
N GLU A 273 -17.12 -1.05 15.73
CA GLU A 273 -16.92 0.38 15.96
C GLU A 273 -16.14 0.96 14.78
N THR A 274 -16.69 2.01 14.17
CA THR A 274 -16.00 2.78 13.13
C THR A 274 -15.44 4.05 13.74
N VAL A 275 -14.12 4.22 13.71
CA VAL A 275 -13.48 5.45 14.18
C VAL A 275 -13.33 6.39 12.99
N ALA A 276 -14.19 7.40 12.90
CA ALA A 276 -14.08 8.45 11.91
C ALA A 276 -12.92 9.39 12.29
N SER A 277 -11.74 9.06 11.77
CA SER A 277 -10.62 9.99 11.64
C SER A 277 -10.13 9.91 10.20
N LEU A 278 -9.06 10.62 9.83
CA LEU A 278 -8.32 10.38 8.57
C LEU A 278 -7.91 8.91 8.34
N VAL A 279 -8.18 8.03 9.31
CA VAL A 279 -7.94 6.59 9.35
C VAL A 279 -9.30 5.89 9.38
N GLN A 280 -9.65 5.12 8.33
CA GLN A 280 -10.79 4.20 8.40
C GLN A 280 -10.36 2.99 9.24
N LEU A 281 -10.79 2.98 10.51
CA LEU A 281 -10.57 1.86 11.44
C LEU A 281 -11.88 1.19 11.76
N ILE A 282 -11.88 -0.13 11.64
CA ILE A 282 -12.99 -0.96 12.09
C ILE A 282 -12.49 -1.85 13.20
N ARG A 283 -13.03 -1.67 14.41
CA ARG A 283 -12.79 -2.57 15.53
C ARG A 283 -13.85 -3.66 15.53
N CYS A 284 -13.42 -4.91 15.49
CA CYS A 284 -14.28 -6.09 15.57
C CYS A 284 -14.07 -6.76 16.92
N ARG A 285 -15.07 -6.72 17.80
CA ARG A 285 -14.99 -7.35 19.11
C ARG A 285 -15.47 -8.79 19.05
N ARG A 286 -14.58 -9.76 19.27
CA ARG A 286 -14.94 -11.18 19.31
C ARG A 286 -15.50 -11.57 20.68
N GLY A 287 -16.52 -12.43 20.66
CA GLY A 287 -16.97 -13.09 21.89
C GLY A 287 -15.93 -14.05 22.45
N PRO A 288 -16.02 -14.43 23.74
CA PRO A 288 -15.26 -15.56 24.25
C PRO A 288 -15.53 -16.76 23.34
N ARG A 289 -14.46 -17.45 22.90
CA ARG A 289 -14.61 -18.73 22.20
C ARG A 289 -15.45 -19.61 23.12
N ALA A 290 -16.66 -19.98 22.69
CA ALA A 290 -17.41 -21.00 23.36
C ALA A 290 -16.50 -22.22 23.37
N GLY A 291 -15.92 -22.55 24.52
CA GLY A 291 -15.06 -23.71 24.64
C GLY A 291 -15.90 -24.90 24.22
N CYS A 292 -15.56 -25.51 23.10
CA CYS A 292 -16.01 -26.86 22.80
C CYS A 292 -15.49 -27.70 23.96
N ARG A 293 -16.37 -27.98 24.93
CA ARG A 293 -16.10 -28.98 25.96
C ARG A 293 -16.00 -30.30 25.22
N GLY A 294 -14.77 -30.76 25.00
CA GLY A 294 -14.48 -32.15 24.66
C GLY A 294 -14.74 -33.04 25.85
#